data_AF-A0A0M2DTZ1-F1
#
_entry.id   AF-A0A0M2DTZ1-F1
#
_cell.length_a   1.000
_cell.length_b   1.000
_cell.length_c   1.000
_cell.angle_alpha   90.00
_cell.angle_beta   90.00
_cell.angle_gamma   90.00
#
_symmetry.space_group_name_H-M   'P 1'
#
loop_
_entity.id
_entity.type
_entity.pdbx_description
1 polymer ?
#
loop_
_entity_poly.entity_id
_entity_poly.type
_entity_poly.pdbx_seq_one_letter_code
_entity_poly.pdbx_strand_id
1 'polypeptide(L)'
;MDQKTGIGERLKEERERLGFSQPAFAALTEASKSSQASWEKETAYPNAKALDVWARVGVDVAYVVTGKPSASGETLTADERELLALFRAAPLSVKAAAIGALQGGSVGAKGQVMKNTGSGSVQIGHIGGDYSPEPKPGRKRAK
;
A
#
# COMPACT_ATOMS: atom_id res chain seq x y z
N MET A 1 5.50 -3.04 23.06
CA MET A 1 6.02 -2.77 21.70
C MET A 1 7.47 -2.40 21.88
N ASP A 2 8.36 -3.31 21.52
CA ASP A 2 9.80 -3.15 21.71
C ASP A 2 10.31 -2.15 20.67
N GLN A 3 10.29 -0.87 21.02
CA GLN A 3 10.78 0.19 20.17
C GLN A 3 12.30 0.17 20.25
N LYS A 4 12.96 -0.46 19.27
CA LYS A 4 14.40 -0.36 19.04
C LYS A 4 14.79 1.11 18.91
N THR A 5 15.36 1.66 19.98
CA THR A 5 15.10 3.05 20.40
C THR A 5 16.11 4.05 19.82
N GLY A 6 17.13 3.58 19.10
CA GLY A 6 18.27 4.38 18.65
C GLY A 6 18.46 4.43 17.12
N ILE A 7 19.02 5.54 16.63
CA ILE A 7 19.58 5.68 15.28
C ILE A 7 20.63 4.58 15.04
N GLY A 8 21.47 4.28 16.03
CA GLY A 8 22.54 3.29 15.90
C GLY A 8 22.01 1.88 15.66
N GLU A 9 20.93 1.51 16.34
CA GLU A 9 20.29 0.21 16.16
C GLU A 9 19.61 0.09 14.80
N ARG A 10 18.91 1.13 14.35
CA ARG A 10 18.30 1.15 13.00
C ARG A 10 19.34 1.14 11.89
N LEU A 11 20.48 1.80 12.09
CA LEU A 11 21.60 1.74 11.16
C LEU A 11 22.17 0.32 11.06
N LYS A 12 22.28 -0.37 12.20
CA LYS A 12 22.70 -1.77 12.26
C LYS A 12 21.72 -2.67 11.53
N GLU A 13 20.41 -2.48 11.73
CA GLU A 13 19.37 -3.25 11.04
C GLU A 13 19.45 -3.08 9.52
N GLU A 14 19.57 -1.85 9.03
CA GLU A 14 19.69 -1.60 7.59
C GLU A 14 20.96 -2.21 7.00
N ARG A 15 22.09 -2.13 7.74
CA ARG A 15 23.33 -2.80 7.34
C ARG A 15 23.13 -4.31 7.21
N GLU A 16 22.49 -4.93 8.20
CA GLU A 16 22.25 -6.38 8.25
C GLU A 16 21.23 -6.81 7.19
N ARG A 17 20.19 -6.02 6.95
CA ARG A 17 19.21 -6.22 5.86
C ARG A 17 19.88 -6.29 4.50
N LEU A 18 20.90 -5.46 4.27
CA LEU A 18 21.68 -5.43 3.04
C LEU A 18 22.83 -6.45 3.01
N GLY A 19 23.04 -7.23 4.07
CA GLY A 19 24.06 -8.29 4.13
C GLY A 19 25.50 -7.78 4.28
N PHE A 20 25.71 -6.52 4.68
CA PHE A 20 27.05 -5.97 4.84
C PHE A 20 27.64 -6.26 6.22
N SER A 21 28.94 -6.56 6.27
CA SER A 21 29.71 -6.53 7.53
C SER A 21 30.01 -5.08 7.93
N GLN A 22 30.26 -4.81 9.22
CA GLN A 22 30.68 -3.48 9.70
C GLN A 22 31.83 -2.84 8.90
N PRO A 23 32.98 -3.53 8.66
CA PRO A 23 34.06 -2.93 7.89
C PRO A 23 33.69 -2.70 6.42
N ALA A 24 32.92 -3.60 5.80
CA ALA A 24 32.47 -3.42 4.42
C ALA A 24 31.54 -2.22 4.28
N PHE A 25 30.62 -2.04 5.23
CA PHE A 25 29.67 -0.94 5.23
C PHE A 25 30.32 0.42 5.54
N ALA A 26 31.32 0.44 6.44
CA ALA A 26 32.13 1.62 6.72
C ALA A 26 32.97 2.05 5.51
N ALA A 27 33.54 1.08 4.79
CA ALA A 27 34.39 1.36 3.64
C ALA A 27 33.63 2.08 2.51
N LEU A 28 32.31 1.86 2.38
CA LEU A 28 31.48 2.59 1.42
C LEU A 28 31.54 4.11 1.65
N THR A 29 31.63 4.55 2.91
CA THR A 29 31.60 5.97 3.28
C THR A 29 32.99 6.55 3.56
N GLU A 30 34.05 5.83 3.15
CA GLU A 30 35.45 6.15 3.47
C GLU A 30 35.71 6.21 4.99
N ALA A 31 34.89 5.51 5.79
CA ALA A 31 34.99 5.47 7.23
C ALA A 31 35.69 4.20 7.74
N SER A 32 36.20 4.25 8.97
CA SER A 32 36.81 3.08 9.60
C SER A 32 35.77 2.16 10.23
N LYS A 33 36.16 0.90 10.48
CA LYS A 33 35.36 -0.03 11.29
C LYS A 33 35.03 0.55 12.67
N SER A 34 35.94 1.31 13.27
CA SER A 34 35.70 1.93 14.58
C SER A 34 34.64 3.03 14.50
N SER A 35 34.61 3.84 13.43
CA SER A 35 33.54 4.81 13.19
C SER A 35 32.18 4.11 13.09
N GLN A 36 32.09 3.03 12.30
CA GLN A 36 30.85 2.26 12.19
C GLN A 36 30.39 1.69 13.53
N ALA A 37 31.31 1.12 14.31
CA ALA A 37 30.99 0.60 15.63
C ALA A 37 30.54 1.71 16.61
N SER A 38 31.13 2.91 16.52
CA SER A 38 30.70 4.07 17.31
C SER A 38 29.31 4.56 16.91
N TRP A 39 28.99 4.55 15.62
CA TRP A 39 27.66 4.91 15.12
C TRP A 39 26.59 3.92 15.56
N GLU A 40 26.85 2.61 15.47
CA GLU A 40 25.93 1.56 15.93
C GLU A 40 25.74 1.55 17.45
N LYS A 41 26.69 2.12 18.21
CA LYS A 41 26.60 2.29 19.67
C LYS A 41 26.15 3.69 20.10
N GLU A 42 25.84 4.56 19.14
CA GLU A 42 25.42 5.95 19.38
C GLU A 42 26.42 6.82 20.16
N THR A 43 27.70 6.45 20.17
CA THR A 43 28.77 7.28 20.76
C THR A 43 29.25 8.37 19.80
N ALA A 44 28.91 8.24 18.52
CA ALA A 44 29.05 9.24 17.48
C ALA A 44 27.92 9.05 16.46
N TYR A 45 27.77 9.99 15.51
CA TYR A 45 26.77 9.89 14.44
C TYR A 45 27.43 10.06 13.07
N PRO A 46 26.92 9.36 12.03
CA PRO A 46 27.39 9.54 10.66
C PRO A 46 27.01 10.94 10.15
N ASN A 47 27.83 11.51 9.27
CA ASN A 47 27.54 12.79 8.64
C ASN A 47 26.63 12.61 7.41
N ALA A 48 26.13 13.73 6.85
CA ALA A 48 25.27 13.69 5.68
C ALA A 48 25.93 13.06 4.44
N LYS A 49 27.27 13.15 4.28
CA LYS A 49 28.00 12.49 3.18
C LYS A 49 27.90 10.97 3.28
N ALA A 50 28.05 10.41 4.48
CA ALA A 50 27.88 8.99 4.73
C ALA A 50 26.45 8.53 4.40
N LEU A 51 25.44 9.33 4.80
CA LEU A 51 24.04 9.05 4.50
C LEU A 51 23.74 9.09 2.99
N ASP A 52 24.29 10.05 2.23
CA ASP A 52 24.12 10.10 0.76
C ASP A 52 24.67 8.84 0.07
N VAL A 53 25.86 8.40 0.46
CA VAL A 53 26.46 7.18 -0.11
C VAL A 53 25.63 5.96 0.25
N TRP A 54 25.17 5.85 1.49
CA TRP A 54 24.32 4.74 1.92
C TRP A 54 22.96 4.72 1.23
N ALA A 55 22.35 5.88 0.98
CA ALA A 55 21.12 5.96 0.21
C ALA A 55 21.29 5.36 -1.20
N ARG A 56 22.44 5.60 -1.86
CA ARG A 56 22.76 5.05 -3.20
C ARG A 56 22.91 3.54 -3.23
N VAL A 57 23.29 2.92 -2.10
CA VAL A 57 23.40 1.45 -1.97
C VAL A 57 22.14 0.80 -1.37
N GLY A 58 21.06 1.57 -1.22
CA GLY A 58 19.74 1.04 -0.85
C GLY A 58 19.43 1.04 0.65
N VAL A 59 20.15 1.83 1.46
CA VAL A 59 19.79 2.08 2.86
C VAL A 59 18.59 3.03 2.93
N ASP A 60 17.58 2.69 3.73
CA ASP A 60 16.48 3.61 4.04
C ASP A 60 16.94 4.65 5.08
N VAL A 61 17.53 5.74 4.59
CA VAL A 61 18.04 6.83 5.45
C VAL A 61 16.92 7.46 6.28
N ALA A 62 15.69 7.55 5.76
CA ALA A 62 14.59 8.11 6.55
C ALA A 62 14.22 7.18 7.70
N TYR A 63 14.24 5.87 7.50
CA TYR A 63 14.09 4.90 8.58
C TYR A 63 15.19 5.04 9.63
N VAL A 64 16.45 5.08 9.21
CA VAL A 64 17.60 5.23 10.13
C VAL A 64 17.43 6.47 11.00
N VAL A 65 17.11 7.63 10.41
CA VAL A 65 17.03 8.90 11.14
C VAL A 65 15.74 9.02 11.96
N THR A 66 14.58 8.66 11.40
CA THR A 66 13.27 8.99 11.97
C THR A 66 12.58 7.82 12.68
N GLY A 67 13.07 6.60 12.47
CA GLY A 67 12.43 5.37 12.96
C GLY A 67 11.12 5.02 12.24
N LYS A 68 10.71 5.80 11.25
CA LYS A 68 9.57 5.51 10.40
C LYS A 68 10.10 4.95 9.08
N PRO A 69 9.77 3.70 8.73
CA PRO A 69 10.09 3.17 7.41
C PRO A 69 9.60 4.17 6.37
N SER A 70 10.44 4.50 5.39
CA SER A 70 9.90 5.19 4.24
C SER A 70 8.80 4.31 3.67
N ALA A 71 7.68 4.88 3.22
CA ALA A 71 6.66 4.11 2.49
C ALA A 71 7.23 3.44 1.21
N SER A 72 8.48 3.74 0.85
CA SER A 72 9.30 3.11 -0.18
C SER A 72 10.18 1.95 0.30
N GLY A 73 10.13 1.57 1.58
CA GLY A 73 10.88 0.45 2.16
C GLY A 73 10.33 -0.92 1.78
N GLU A 74 9.02 -1.00 1.48
CA GLU A 74 8.51 -2.04 0.60
C GLU A 74 8.96 -1.68 -0.81
N THR A 75 9.84 -2.51 -1.37
CA THR A 75 10.24 -2.36 -2.77
C THR A 75 8.98 -2.59 -3.59
N LEU A 76 8.31 -1.49 -3.97
CA LEU A 76 7.07 -1.55 -4.73
C LEU A 76 7.26 -2.56 -5.86
N THR A 77 6.35 -3.51 -6.00
CA THR A 77 6.40 -4.47 -7.10
C THR A 77 6.30 -3.73 -8.43
N ALA A 78 6.60 -4.40 -9.55
CA ALA A 78 6.61 -3.74 -10.86
C ALA A 78 5.24 -3.11 -11.20
N ASP A 79 4.17 -3.82 -10.87
CA ASP A 79 2.77 -3.39 -11.00
C ASP A 79 2.41 -2.24 -10.05
N GLU A 80 2.88 -2.23 -8.81
CA GLU A 80 2.66 -1.11 -7.88
C GLU A 80 3.36 0.17 -8.37
N ARG A 81 4.58 0.06 -8.90
CA ARG A 81 5.30 1.20 -9.50
C ARG A 81 4.57 1.74 -10.72
N GLU A 82 4.08 0.85 -11.58
CA GLU A 82 3.31 1.20 -12.76
C GLU A 82 1.99 1.90 -12.38
N LEU A 83 1.26 1.34 -11.41
CA LEU A 83 0.03 1.92 -10.89
C LEU A 83 0.27 3.34 -10.37
N LEU A 84 1.31 3.55 -9.56
CA LEU A 84 1.64 4.88 -9.04
C LEU A 84 2.05 5.87 -10.13
N ALA A 85 2.81 5.42 -11.15
CA ALA A 85 3.21 6.25 -12.27
C ALA A 85 1.98 6.73 -13.06
N LEU A 86 1.10 5.80 -13.43
CA LEU A 86 -0.16 6.09 -14.13
C LEU A 86 -1.08 6.97 -13.28
N PHE A 87 -1.24 6.63 -12.00
CA PHE A 87 -2.08 7.39 -11.09
C PHE A 87 -1.60 8.83 -10.97
N ARG A 88 -0.30 9.09 -10.76
CA ARG A 88 0.25 10.46 -10.63
C ARG A 88 0.00 11.31 -11.86
N ALA A 89 0.18 10.74 -13.07
CA ALA A 89 -0.01 11.42 -14.35
C ALA A 89 -1.49 11.66 -14.72
N ALA A 90 -2.42 10.95 -14.10
CA ALA A 90 -3.83 10.99 -14.49
C ALA A 90 -4.59 12.25 -14.01
N PRO A 91 -5.62 12.71 -14.76
CA PRO A 91 -6.57 13.73 -14.32
C PRO A 91 -7.37 13.30 -13.06
N LEU A 92 -7.95 14.28 -12.35
CA LEU A 92 -8.69 14.03 -11.10
C LEU A 92 -9.85 13.04 -11.26
N SER A 93 -10.58 13.10 -12.36
CA SER A 93 -11.68 12.17 -12.65
C SER A 93 -11.20 10.72 -12.76
N VAL A 94 -10.04 10.50 -13.40
CA VAL A 94 -9.44 9.18 -13.57
C VAL A 94 -8.86 8.66 -12.26
N LYS A 95 -8.23 9.54 -11.46
CA LYS A 95 -7.79 9.20 -10.10
C LYS A 95 -8.96 8.74 -9.22
N ALA A 96 -10.08 9.49 -9.25
CA ALA A 96 -11.29 9.14 -8.51
C ALA A 96 -11.87 7.80 -8.97
N ALA A 97 -11.92 7.56 -10.29
CA ALA A 97 -12.37 6.29 -10.85
C ALA A 97 -11.46 5.11 -10.43
N ALA A 98 -10.14 5.28 -10.49
CA ALA A 98 -9.17 4.27 -10.07
C ALA A 98 -9.33 3.91 -8.58
N ILE A 99 -9.47 4.91 -7.71
CA ILE A 99 -9.76 4.68 -6.28
C ILE A 99 -11.08 3.95 -6.09
N GLY A 100 -12.14 4.38 -6.79
CA GLY A 100 -13.46 3.74 -6.71
C GLY A 100 -13.44 2.28 -7.17
N ALA A 101 -12.67 1.98 -8.24
CA ALA A 101 -12.49 0.61 -8.72
C ALA A 101 -11.74 -0.27 -7.71
N LEU A 102 -10.65 0.24 -7.11
CA LEU A 102 -9.89 -0.47 -6.08
C LEU A 102 -10.74 -0.73 -4.82
N GLN A 103 -11.55 0.26 -4.41
CA GLN A 103 -12.47 0.12 -3.26
C GLN A 103 -13.61 -0.86 -3.55
N GLY A 104 -14.25 -0.73 -4.73
CA GLY A 104 -15.37 -1.56 -5.16
C GLY A 104 -14.98 -3.01 -5.49
N GLY A 105 -13.74 -3.26 -5.89
CA GLY A 105 -13.21 -4.60 -6.17
C GLY A 105 -13.05 -5.49 -4.94
N SER A 106 -13.09 -4.94 -3.73
CA SER A 106 -13.08 -5.70 -2.47
C SER A 106 -14.39 -6.48 -2.22
N VAL A 107 -15.48 -6.07 -2.89
CA VAL A 107 -16.77 -6.72 -2.81
C VAL A 107 -16.80 -7.78 -3.90
N GLY A 108 -16.50 -9.02 -3.52
CA GLY A 108 -16.42 -10.17 -4.44
C GLY A 108 -17.54 -10.11 -5.47
N ALA A 109 -17.14 -10.04 -6.74
CA ALA A 109 -18.05 -9.86 -7.86
C ALA A 109 -19.10 -10.98 -7.83
N LYS A 110 -20.30 -10.68 -7.30
CA LYS A 110 -21.48 -11.50 -7.59
C LYS A 110 -21.76 -11.29 -9.06
N GLY A 111 -21.16 -12.15 -9.89
CA GLY A 111 -21.39 -12.17 -11.32
C GLY A 111 -22.88 -12.23 -11.57
N GLN A 112 -23.45 -11.16 -12.10
CA GLN A 112 -24.82 -11.14 -12.54
C GLN A 112 -24.88 -11.98 -13.82
N VAL A 113 -25.19 -13.27 -13.67
CA VAL A 113 -25.34 -14.19 -14.80
C VAL A 113 -26.65 -13.85 -15.49
N MET A 114 -26.57 -13.06 -16.56
CA MET A 114 -27.71 -12.83 -17.44
C MET A 114 -27.84 -14.01 -18.40
N LYS A 115 -28.85 -14.87 -18.19
CA LYS A 115 -29.23 -15.92 -19.15
C LYS A 115 -30.32 -15.37 -20.06
N ASN A 116 -30.07 -15.29 -21.37
CA ASN A 116 -31.09 -15.03 -22.36
C ASN A 116 -31.79 -16.35 -22.71
N THR A 117 -33.08 -16.48 -22.42
CA THR A 117 -33.85 -17.72 -22.65
C THR A 117 -34.75 -17.68 -23.89
N GLY A 118 -34.60 -16.72 -24.81
CA GLY A 118 -35.41 -16.72 -26.03
C GLY A 118 -34.95 -15.77 -27.15
N SER A 119 -35.19 -16.17 -28.40
CA SER A 119 -35.03 -15.30 -29.57
C SER A 119 -36.17 -14.29 -29.60
N GLY A 120 -35.85 -12.99 -29.46
CA GLY A 120 -36.81 -11.88 -29.59
C GLY A 120 -37.31 -11.23 -28.29
N SER A 121 -36.83 -11.65 -27.12
CA SER A 121 -37.20 -11.05 -25.83
C SER A 121 -36.40 -9.77 -25.50
N VAL A 122 -37.09 -8.73 -24.99
CA VAL A 122 -36.49 -7.52 -24.38
C VAL A 122 -36.30 -7.74 -22.88
N GLN A 123 -35.12 -7.43 -22.36
CA GLN A 123 -34.80 -7.55 -20.93
C GLN A 123 -35.48 -6.43 -20.12
N ILE A 124 -36.42 -6.77 -19.24
CA ILE A 124 -36.86 -5.90 -18.14
C ILE A 124 -36.36 -6.53 -16.85
N GLY A 125 -35.48 -5.85 -16.12
CA GLY A 125 -34.96 -6.34 -14.85
C GLY A 125 -36.08 -6.62 -13.86
N HIS A 126 -36.15 -7.84 -13.34
CA HIS A 126 -37.08 -8.21 -12.28
C HIS A 126 -36.37 -8.08 -10.93
N ILE A 127 -36.77 -7.10 -10.13
CA ILE A 127 -36.39 -7.04 -8.71
C ILE A 127 -37.37 -7.96 -7.98
N GLY A 128 -36.94 -9.18 -7.69
CA GLY A 128 -37.71 -10.13 -6.89
C GLY A 128 -37.73 -9.70 -5.43
N GLY A 129 -38.89 -9.24 -4.98
CA GLY A 129 -39.22 -9.06 -3.57
C GLY A 129 -40.65 -9.52 -3.35
N ASP A 130 -40.93 -10.06 -2.16
CA ASP A 130 -42.24 -10.59 -1.82
C ASP A 130 -43.26 -9.44 -1.75
N TYR A 131 -44.00 -9.23 -2.82
CA TYR A 131 -45.10 -8.28 -2.84
C TYR A 131 -46.31 -8.94 -2.15
N SER A 132 -46.53 -8.62 -0.88
CA SER A 132 -47.78 -8.92 -0.15
C SER A 132 -48.67 -7.68 -0.14
N PRO A 133 -49.58 -7.51 -1.13
CA PRO A 133 -50.54 -6.41 -1.09
C PRO A 133 -51.59 -6.67 0.00
N GLU A 134 -51.94 -5.64 0.77
CA GLU A 134 -53.08 -5.74 1.69
C GLU A 134 -54.39 -6.04 0.92
N PRO A 135 -55.27 -6.89 1.47
CA PRO A 135 -56.52 -7.24 0.81
C PRO A 135 -57.43 -6.02 0.68
N LYS A 136 -57.87 -5.73 -0.55
CA LYS A 136 -58.78 -4.61 -0.83
C LYS A 136 -60.09 -4.77 -0.05
N PRO A 137 -60.64 -3.70 0.57
CA PRO A 137 -61.88 -3.79 1.33
C PRO A 137 -63.05 -4.14 0.39
N GLY A 138 -63.80 -5.18 0.76
CA GLY A 138 -64.95 -5.66 0.00
C GLY A 138 -66.04 -4.60 -0.13
N ARG A 139 -66.52 -4.36 -1.36
CA ARG A 139 -67.66 -3.48 -1.63
C ARG A 139 -68.91 -4.04 -0.95
N LYS A 140 -69.42 -3.35 0.07
CA LYS A 140 -70.75 -3.62 0.63
C LYS A 140 -71.79 -3.28 -0.44
N ARG A 141 -72.58 -4.27 -0.86
CA ARG A 141 -73.79 -4.03 -1.67
C ARG A 141 -74.85 -3.44 -0.74
N ALA A 142 -75.29 -2.21 -1.02
CA ALA A 142 -76.46 -1.62 -0.39
C ALA A 142 -77.73 -2.29 -0.95
N LYS A 143 -78.72 -2.50 -0.08
CA LYS A 143 -80.02 -3.09 -0.39
C LYS A 143 -81.01 -1.98 -0.73
#